data_AF-A0ABD1XC69-F1
#
_entry.id   AF-A0ABD1XC69-F1
#
_cell.length_a   1.000
_cell.length_b   1.000
_cell.length_c   1.000
_cell.angle_alpha   90.00
_cell.angle_beta   90.00
_cell.angle_gamma   90.00
#
_symmetry.space_group_name_H-M   'P 1'
#
loop_
_entity.id
_entity.type
_entity.pdbx_description
1 polymer ?
#
loop_
_entity_poly.entity_id
_entity_poly.type
_entity_poly.pdbx_seq_one_letter_code
_entity_poly.pdbx_strand_id
1 'polypeptide(L)'
;MVNLTLSTPAGGSLSIQNPIKFSSCNFLAPTALLFNKRKSFFLTAQNANGTKNLSFEVKSQYFVPQEQQHHQKQPQKFSSFDSPSQSQPGQLPPRIYVGYSVYKGKAALTVEPRPPEFLPLDSGAFKVSKEGYVLLQFAPSSGVRQYDWSRKQVFSLSVTEIGNLISLGAKDSCEFFHDPFKGKSDEGRVRKVLKVEPLPDGSGHFFNLSVQNKLINLDESIYIPITKAEFAVFISAFNYILPYLLGWHTFANSIKPEAESRANAKSGVEYEWNR
;
A
#
# COMPACT_ATOMS: atom_id res chain seq x y z
N MET A 1 18.98 -62.66 -16.59
CA MET A 1 20.11 -63.60 -16.72
C MET A 1 21.38 -62.79 -16.95
N VAL A 2 22.32 -62.94 -16.02
CA VAL A 2 23.79 -62.87 -16.13
C VAL A 2 24.45 -61.54 -16.55
N ASN A 3 25.13 -60.93 -15.57
CA ASN A 3 26.20 -59.93 -15.65
C ASN A 3 27.40 -60.43 -16.49
N LEU A 4 28.09 -59.51 -17.16
CA LEU A 4 29.52 -59.66 -17.51
C LEU A 4 30.27 -58.34 -17.29
N THR A 5 31.48 -58.50 -16.76
CA THR A 5 32.35 -57.54 -16.09
C THR A 5 33.51 -57.04 -16.96
N LEU A 6 34.02 -55.85 -16.59
CA LEU A 6 35.42 -55.35 -16.62
C LEU A 6 36.22 -55.26 -17.94
N SER A 7 36.77 -54.06 -18.21
CA SER A 7 38.23 -53.80 -18.20
C SER A 7 38.59 -52.35 -18.57
N THR A 8 39.49 -51.74 -17.79
CA THR A 8 40.27 -50.48 -18.01
C THR A 8 41.53 -50.74 -18.88
N PRO A 9 42.19 -49.72 -19.48
CA PRO A 9 43.26 -48.93 -18.80
C PRO A 9 43.38 -47.45 -19.26
N ALA A 10 43.71 -46.49 -18.38
CA ALA A 10 45.01 -45.87 -18.07
C ALA A 10 45.55 -44.78 -19.03
N GLY A 11 45.92 -43.62 -18.48
CA GLY A 11 46.93 -42.72 -19.07
C GLY A 11 46.77 -41.21 -18.83
N GLY A 12 47.65 -40.63 -18.01
CA GLY A 12 48.21 -39.28 -18.28
C GLY A 12 47.77 -38.11 -17.40
N SER A 13 48.43 -37.91 -16.26
CA SER A 13 48.48 -36.67 -15.49
C SER A 13 49.52 -35.71 -16.09
N LEU A 14 49.24 -34.40 -16.17
CA LEU A 14 50.22 -33.34 -15.87
C LEU A 14 49.50 -32.06 -15.40
N SER A 15 49.95 -31.59 -14.24
CA SER A 15 49.65 -30.34 -13.54
C SER A 15 50.45 -29.18 -14.14
N ILE A 16 50.03 -27.91 -13.94
CA ILE A 16 50.82 -26.82 -13.31
C ILE A 16 50.25 -25.40 -13.61
N GLN A 17 49.95 -24.68 -12.51
CA GLN A 17 50.13 -23.24 -12.19
C GLN A 17 49.63 -22.09 -13.09
N ASN A 18 48.69 -21.32 -12.52
CA ASN A 18 48.71 -19.83 -12.46
C ASN A 18 49.96 -19.34 -11.68
N PRO A 19 50.53 -18.11 -11.86
CA PRO A 19 49.79 -16.83 -11.72
C PRO A 19 50.38 -15.58 -12.47
N ILE A 20 49.73 -14.41 -12.31
CA ILE A 20 50.28 -13.05 -12.00
C ILE A 20 49.55 -11.89 -12.73
N LYS A 21 49.40 -10.80 -11.94
CA LYS A 21 48.72 -9.51 -12.06
C LYS A 21 49.35 -8.49 -13.04
N PHE A 22 48.69 -7.32 -13.09
CA PHE A 22 49.05 -5.98 -13.62
C PHE A 22 48.56 -5.73 -15.07
N SER A 23 48.07 -4.56 -15.49
CA SER A 23 48.10 -3.20 -14.94
C SER A 23 46.98 -2.36 -15.57
N SER A 24 46.63 -1.28 -14.87
CA SER A 24 45.83 -0.12 -15.25
C SER A 24 46.35 0.59 -16.51
N CYS A 25 45.44 1.14 -17.33
CA CYS A 25 45.73 2.22 -18.26
C CYS A 25 44.82 3.42 -17.98
N ASN A 26 45.42 4.46 -17.39
CA ASN A 26 44.93 5.83 -17.45
C ASN A 26 45.19 6.38 -18.85
N PHE A 27 44.27 7.15 -19.40
CA PHE A 27 44.61 8.18 -20.39
C PHE A 27 44.18 9.54 -19.87
N LEU A 28 45.19 10.39 -19.76
CA LEU A 28 45.16 11.81 -19.44
C LEU A 28 44.52 12.63 -20.57
N ALA A 29 43.95 13.76 -20.17
CA ALA A 29 43.43 14.83 -21.00
C ALA A 29 44.49 15.49 -21.91
N PRO A 30 44.04 16.30 -22.89
CA PRO A 30 44.72 17.51 -23.28
C PRO A 30 43.98 18.77 -22.81
N THR A 31 44.80 19.72 -22.40
CA THR A 31 44.54 21.04 -21.83
C THR A 31 44.16 22.08 -22.90
N ALA A 32 43.23 22.97 -22.52
CA ALA A 32 43.10 24.40 -22.80
C ALA A 32 43.24 25.00 -24.21
N LEU A 33 42.29 25.90 -24.56
CA LEU A 33 42.43 27.36 -24.79
C LEU A 33 41.07 27.86 -25.36
N LEU A 34 40.22 28.57 -24.59
CA LEU A 34 40.18 30.03 -24.30
C LEU A 34 39.28 30.86 -25.26
N PHE A 35 38.43 31.67 -24.62
CA PHE A 35 37.64 32.84 -25.08
C PHE A 35 36.32 32.65 -25.87
N ASN A 36 35.18 32.94 -25.22
CA ASN A 36 34.52 34.22 -25.46
C ASN A 36 33.67 34.73 -24.27
N LYS A 37 33.59 36.05 -24.18
CA LYS A 37 33.18 36.90 -23.06
C LYS A 37 31.73 37.40 -23.21
N ARG A 38 31.10 37.64 -22.04
CA ARG A 38 30.00 38.61 -21.73
C ARG A 38 28.60 38.24 -22.27
N LYS A 39 27.49 38.45 -21.57
CA LYS A 39 27.15 39.51 -20.58
C LYS A 39 26.25 38.97 -19.46
N SER A 40 26.58 39.33 -18.23
CA SER A 40 25.64 39.35 -17.10
C SER A 40 24.71 40.55 -17.24
N PHE A 41 23.41 40.33 -17.13
CA PHE A 41 22.45 41.40 -16.89
C PHE A 41 22.12 41.41 -15.40
N PHE A 42 22.56 42.48 -14.74
CA PHE A 42 21.99 42.95 -13.49
C PHE A 42 20.64 43.60 -13.83
N LEU A 43 19.56 43.14 -13.19
CA LEU A 43 18.35 43.93 -13.05
C LEU A 43 17.99 44.00 -11.58
N THR A 44 17.96 45.24 -11.13
CA THR A 44 17.66 45.78 -9.82
C THR A 44 16.22 45.46 -9.42
N ALA A 45 16.05 45.19 -8.12
CA ALA A 45 14.75 45.10 -7.48
C ALA A 45 13.97 46.41 -7.61
N GLN A 46 12.70 46.31 -8.02
CA GLN A 46 11.69 47.31 -7.69
C GLN A 46 10.47 46.64 -7.07
N ASN A 47 10.17 47.15 -5.89
CA ASN A 47 9.06 46.86 -5.01
C ASN A 47 7.81 47.53 -5.60
N ALA A 48 6.73 46.79 -5.83
CA ALA A 48 5.42 47.37 -6.12
C ALA A 48 4.32 46.43 -5.62
N ASN A 49 3.76 46.80 -4.47
CA ASN A 49 2.52 46.28 -3.93
C ASN A 49 1.37 46.41 -4.95
N GLY A 50 0.69 45.31 -5.21
CA GLY A 50 -0.53 45.28 -6.01
C GLY A 50 -1.26 43.95 -5.79
N THR A 51 -2.07 43.89 -4.75
CA THR A 51 -2.98 42.78 -4.45
C THR A 51 -4.00 42.65 -5.58
N LYS A 52 -3.82 41.67 -6.46
CA LYS A 52 -4.86 41.21 -7.39
C LYS A 52 -5.38 39.86 -6.91
N ASN A 53 -6.56 39.88 -6.31
CA ASN A 53 -7.32 38.67 -5.97
C ASN A 53 -7.72 37.97 -7.27
N LEU A 54 -7.02 36.90 -7.62
CA LEU A 54 -7.43 35.97 -8.67
C LEU A 54 -8.39 34.96 -8.03
N SER A 55 -9.69 35.18 -8.24
CA SER A 55 -10.70 34.15 -8.00
C SER A 55 -10.77 33.24 -9.22
N PHE A 56 -10.55 31.94 -9.03
CA PHE A 56 -10.81 30.94 -10.06
C PHE A 56 -12.12 30.23 -9.70
N GLU A 57 -13.17 30.52 -10.48
CA GLU A 57 -14.42 29.79 -10.41
C GLU A 57 -14.33 28.58 -11.37
N VAL A 58 -14.06 27.40 -10.81
CA VAL A 58 -14.08 26.15 -11.59
C VAL A 58 -15.53 25.69 -11.71
N LYS A 59 -16.17 26.05 -12.83
CA LYS A 59 -17.43 25.42 -13.23
C LYS A 59 -17.14 24.03 -13.80
N SER A 60 -17.18 23.02 -12.94
CA SER A 60 -17.17 21.63 -13.37
C SER A 60 -18.53 21.25 -13.93
N GLN A 61 -18.68 21.28 -15.26
CA GLN A 61 -19.81 20.66 -15.95
C GLN A 61 -19.52 19.17 -16.11
N TYR A 62 -19.95 18.36 -15.15
CA TYR A 62 -20.05 16.92 -15.34
C TYR A 62 -21.30 16.62 -16.17
N PHE A 63 -21.10 16.16 -17.39
CA PHE A 63 -22.16 15.55 -18.20
C PHE A 63 -22.36 14.11 -17.73
N VAL A 64 -23.52 13.81 -17.16
CA VAL A 64 -23.92 12.47 -16.70
C VAL A 64 -24.67 11.77 -17.85
N PRO A 65 -24.23 10.60 -18.33
CA PRO A 65 -25.06 9.76 -19.19
C PRO A 65 -26.24 9.20 -18.37
N GLN A 66 -27.45 9.46 -18.87
CA GLN A 66 -28.71 9.18 -18.22
C GLN A 66 -29.08 7.69 -18.38
N GLU A 67 -28.98 6.89 -17.32
CA GLU A 67 -29.75 5.65 -17.21
C GLU A 67 -31.17 5.99 -16.72
N GLN A 68 -32.16 5.66 -17.54
CA GLN A 68 -33.57 5.83 -17.23
C GLN A 68 -34.03 4.71 -16.30
N GLN A 69 -34.26 5.04 -15.03
CA GLN A 69 -35.26 4.35 -14.21
C GLN A 69 -36.13 5.40 -13.52
N HIS A 70 -37.38 5.49 -13.97
CA HIS A 70 -38.48 6.19 -13.32
C HIS A 70 -38.57 5.75 -11.86
N HIS A 71 -38.57 6.66 -10.88
CA HIS A 71 -39.41 6.65 -9.66
C HIS A 71 -39.45 8.08 -9.06
N GLN A 72 -40.59 8.37 -8.44
CA GLN A 72 -41.22 9.66 -8.07
C GLN A 72 -40.37 10.66 -7.24
N LYS A 73 -40.50 11.96 -7.54
CA LYS A 73 -39.86 13.10 -6.85
C LYS A 73 -40.58 13.48 -5.54
N GLN A 74 -39.83 13.68 -4.46
CA GLN A 74 -40.16 14.62 -3.37
C GLN A 74 -38.94 15.50 -3.07
N PRO A 75 -39.10 16.81 -2.77
CA PRO A 75 -37.97 17.70 -2.54
C PRO A 75 -37.41 17.53 -1.11
N GLN A 76 -36.19 16.98 -1.01
CA GLN A 76 -35.43 16.93 0.24
C GLN A 76 -34.77 18.30 0.49
N LYS A 77 -35.17 18.97 1.57
CA LYS A 77 -34.49 20.16 2.10
C LYS A 77 -33.06 19.78 2.53
N PHE A 78 -32.09 20.62 2.22
CA PHE A 78 -30.74 20.55 2.77
C PHE A 78 -30.81 20.68 4.30
N SER A 79 -30.53 19.59 5.03
CA SER A 79 -30.30 19.63 6.47
C SER A 79 -28.82 19.90 6.74
N SER A 80 -28.55 21.02 7.41
CA SER A 80 -27.27 21.37 8.01
C SER A 80 -26.72 20.22 8.87
N PHE A 81 -25.40 20.15 9.04
CA PHE A 81 -24.70 19.19 9.89
C PHE A 81 -25.31 19.12 11.31
N ASP A 82 -26.24 18.21 11.51
CA ASP A 82 -26.66 17.77 12.84
C ASP A 82 -25.63 16.77 13.37
N SER A 83 -25.20 17.01 14.60
CA SER A 83 -24.37 16.09 15.37
C SER A 83 -25.07 14.73 15.48
N PRO A 84 -24.35 13.60 15.55
CA PRO A 84 -25.00 12.28 15.57
C PRO A 84 -25.96 12.20 16.76
N SER A 85 -27.24 12.02 16.43
CA SER A 85 -28.32 11.77 17.38
C SER A 85 -27.93 10.64 18.32
N GLN A 86 -28.11 10.86 19.62
CA GLN A 86 -27.96 9.84 20.65
C GLN A 86 -28.68 8.57 20.22
N SER A 87 -27.91 7.48 20.05
CA SER A 87 -28.43 6.17 19.70
C SER A 87 -29.45 5.73 20.75
N GLN A 88 -30.68 5.42 20.30
CA GLN A 88 -31.71 4.79 21.13
C GLN A 88 -31.14 3.52 21.78
N PRO A 89 -31.43 3.25 23.07
CA PRO A 89 -30.94 2.05 23.74
C PRO A 89 -31.44 0.79 23.01
N GLY A 90 -30.49 -0.01 22.49
CA GLY A 90 -30.76 -1.26 21.78
C GLY A 90 -30.41 -1.27 20.28
N GLN A 91 -30.11 -0.12 19.67
CA GLN A 91 -29.70 -0.07 18.26
C GLN A 91 -28.17 -0.16 18.15
N LEU A 92 -27.69 -1.21 17.47
CA LEU A 92 -26.26 -1.33 17.15
C LEU A 92 -25.84 -0.15 16.26
N PRO A 93 -24.63 0.40 16.45
CA PRO A 93 -24.12 1.44 15.58
C PRO A 93 -24.10 0.96 14.13
N PRO A 94 -24.41 1.85 13.15
CA PRO A 94 -24.47 1.46 11.75
C PRO A 94 -23.09 1.01 11.25
N ARG A 95 -23.08 0.00 10.37
CA ARG A 95 -21.87 -0.42 9.66
C ARG A 95 -21.65 0.49 8.46
N ILE A 96 -20.47 1.08 8.36
CA ILE A 96 -20.07 1.96 7.26
C ILE A 96 -18.99 1.24 6.45
N TYR A 97 -19.17 1.19 5.13
CA TYR A 97 -18.22 0.60 4.20
C TYR A 97 -17.54 1.70 3.40
N VAL A 98 -16.21 1.74 3.45
CA VAL A 98 -15.39 2.73 2.75
C VAL A 98 -14.31 2.02 1.96
N GLY A 99 -14.16 2.39 0.69
CA GLY A 99 -13.14 1.88 -0.20
C GLY A 99 -12.59 2.99 -1.08
N TYR A 100 -11.28 3.05 -1.23
CA TYR A 100 -10.63 3.92 -2.21
C TYR A 100 -10.28 3.10 -3.45
N SER A 101 -10.75 3.56 -4.62
CA SER A 101 -10.60 2.83 -5.87
C SER A 101 -9.78 3.61 -6.91
N VAL A 102 -8.87 2.89 -7.58
CA VAL A 102 -8.10 3.38 -8.72
C VAL A 102 -8.53 2.62 -9.97
N TYR A 103 -8.87 3.34 -11.03
CA TYR A 103 -9.39 2.81 -12.28
C TYR A 103 -8.42 3.10 -13.43
N LYS A 104 -7.90 2.06 -14.09
CA LYS A 104 -6.97 2.17 -15.24
C LYS A 104 -7.50 1.37 -16.43
N GLY A 105 -6.82 1.47 -17.57
CA GLY A 105 -7.31 0.88 -18.82
C GLY A 105 -7.55 -0.64 -18.79
N LYS A 106 -6.72 -1.39 -18.05
CA LYS A 106 -6.77 -2.87 -18.01
C LYS A 106 -7.26 -3.46 -16.69
N ALA A 107 -7.32 -2.67 -15.62
CA ALA A 107 -7.67 -3.15 -14.29
C ALA A 107 -8.18 -2.02 -13.37
N ALA A 108 -8.90 -2.43 -12.34
CA ALA A 108 -9.26 -1.61 -11.20
C ALA A 108 -8.69 -2.21 -9.91
N LEU A 109 -8.36 -1.35 -8.96
CA LEU A 109 -7.93 -1.71 -7.60
C LEU A 109 -8.83 -0.99 -6.60
N THR A 110 -9.44 -1.73 -5.67
CA THR A 110 -10.14 -1.17 -4.51
C THR A 110 -9.43 -1.56 -3.23
N VAL A 111 -9.23 -0.59 -2.35
CA VAL A 111 -8.53 -0.72 -1.06
C VAL A 111 -9.51 -0.44 0.07
N GLU A 112 -9.73 -1.42 0.95
CA GLU A 112 -10.69 -1.33 2.07
C GLU A 112 -10.03 -1.69 3.41
N PRO A 113 -10.18 -0.88 4.47
CA PRO A 113 -9.75 -1.27 5.80
C PRO A 113 -10.69 -2.31 6.42
N ARG A 114 -10.13 -3.23 7.21
CA ARG A 114 -10.87 -4.22 7.99
C ARG A 114 -10.49 -4.07 9.47
N PRO A 115 -11.48 -3.87 10.37
CA PRO A 115 -11.22 -3.55 11.76
C PRO A 115 -10.59 -4.74 12.51
N PRO A 116 -9.88 -4.49 13.63
CA PRO A 116 -9.43 -5.55 14.53
C PRO A 116 -10.61 -6.23 15.22
N GLU A 117 -10.35 -7.43 15.75
CA GLU A 117 -11.30 -8.21 16.54
C GLU A 117 -10.91 -8.18 18.02
N PHE A 118 -11.90 -8.03 18.91
CA PHE A 118 -11.72 -7.97 20.36
C PHE A 118 -12.43 -9.12 21.04
N LEU A 119 -11.82 -9.66 22.10
CA LEU A 119 -12.43 -10.63 22.99
C LEU A 119 -12.77 -9.98 24.34
N PRO A 120 -13.97 -10.21 24.88
CA PRO A 120 -14.29 -9.81 26.25
C PRO A 120 -13.52 -10.68 27.24
N LEU A 121 -13.17 -10.09 28.37
CA LEU A 121 -12.59 -10.78 29.53
C LEU A 121 -13.60 -10.82 30.68
N ASP A 122 -13.43 -11.77 31.60
CA ASP A 122 -14.31 -11.91 32.78
C ASP A 122 -14.31 -10.67 33.69
N SER A 123 -13.25 -9.86 33.62
CA SER A 123 -13.15 -8.58 34.33
C SER A 123 -14.04 -7.46 33.73
N GLY A 124 -14.71 -7.71 32.61
CA GLY A 124 -15.45 -6.71 31.84
C GLY A 124 -14.57 -5.87 30.90
N ALA A 125 -13.26 -6.10 30.89
CA ALA A 125 -12.34 -5.47 29.94
C ALA A 125 -12.34 -6.18 28.57
N PHE A 126 -11.76 -5.54 27.56
CA PHE A 126 -11.58 -6.11 26.23
C PHE A 126 -10.10 -6.26 25.89
N LYS A 127 -9.76 -7.36 25.21
CA LYS A 127 -8.41 -7.63 24.70
C LYS A 127 -8.46 -7.73 23.18
N VAL A 128 -7.50 -7.09 22.49
CA VAL A 128 -7.30 -7.31 21.05
C VAL A 128 -6.93 -8.78 20.83
N SER A 129 -7.74 -9.47 20.04
CA SER A 129 -7.56 -10.90 19.74
C SER A 129 -6.96 -11.13 18.36
N LYS A 130 -7.22 -10.21 17.43
CA LYS A 130 -6.68 -10.22 16.08
C LYS A 130 -6.58 -8.80 15.57
N GLU A 131 -5.45 -8.49 14.95
CA GLU A 131 -5.24 -7.19 14.32
C GLU A 131 -6.15 -7.01 13.11
N GLY A 132 -6.44 -5.74 12.82
CA GLY A 132 -7.06 -5.36 11.55
C GLY A 132 -6.09 -5.54 10.39
N TYR A 133 -6.60 -5.41 9.18
CA TYR A 133 -5.81 -5.52 7.95
C TYR A 133 -6.43 -4.64 6.85
N VAL A 134 -5.72 -4.47 5.74
CA VAL A 134 -6.26 -3.81 4.55
C VAL A 134 -6.52 -4.86 3.47
N LEU A 135 -7.72 -4.86 2.87
CA LEU A 135 -8.07 -5.75 1.77
C LEU A 135 -7.89 -5.02 0.44
N LEU A 136 -7.03 -5.58 -0.42
CA LEU A 136 -6.89 -5.18 -1.82
C LEU A 136 -7.76 -6.08 -2.70
N GLN A 137 -8.53 -5.47 -3.59
CA GLN A 137 -9.38 -6.16 -4.56
C GLN A 137 -9.02 -5.69 -5.97
N PHE A 138 -8.50 -6.60 -6.79
CA PHE A 138 -8.11 -6.34 -8.17
C PHE A 138 -9.16 -6.92 -9.10
N ALA A 139 -9.66 -6.14 -10.06
CA ALA A 139 -10.59 -6.61 -11.08
C ALA A 139 -10.05 -6.31 -12.49
N PRO A 140 -10.09 -7.28 -13.42
CA PRO A 140 -9.73 -7.03 -14.80
C PRO A 140 -10.77 -6.15 -15.50
N SER A 141 -10.33 -5.40 -16.51
CA SER A 141 -11.23 -4.64 -17.39
C SER A 141 -12.09 -5.58 -18.22
N SER A 142 -13.39 -5.27 -18.33
CA SER A 142 -14.36 -5.93 -19.22
C SER A 142 -14.79 -5.04 -20.38
N GLY A 143 -14.29 -3.80 -20.43
CA GLY A 143 -14.64 -2.80 -21.43
C GLY A 143 -14.10 -1.42 -21.07
N VAL A 144 -14.42 -0.42 -21.89
CA VAL A 144 -13.99 0.96 -21.62
C VAL A 144 -14.65 1.44 -20.32
N ARG A 145 -13.84 1.64 -19.28
CA ARG A 145 -14.27 2.05 -17.94
C ARG A 145 -15.24 1.06 -17.27
N GLN A 146 -15.21 -0.20 -17.67
CA GLN A 146 -15.97 -1.30 -17.06
C GLN A 146 -15.01 -2.36 -16.55
N TYR A 147 -15.33 -2.96 -15.40
CA TYR A 147 -14.47 -3.92 -14.72
C TYR A 147 -15.28 -5.10 -14.23
N ASP A 148 -14.77 -6.31 -14.44
CA ASP A 148 -15.44 -7.55 -14.04
C ASP A 148 -15.07 -7.93 -12.60
N TRP A 149 -15.86 -7.44 -11.65
CA TRP A 149 -15.70 -7.76 -10.23
C TRP A 149 -16.06 -9.20 -9.86
N SER A 150 -16.71 -9.95 -10.75
CA SER A 150 -16.96 -11.39 -10.54
C SER A 150 -15.68 -12.21 -10.64
N ARG A 151 -14.73 -11.73 -11.45
CA ARG A 151 -13.37 -12.30 -11.63
C ARG A 151 -12.32 -11.61 -10.78
N LYS A 152 -12.72 -10.95 -9.69
CA LYS A 152 -11.75 -10.23 -8.85
C LYS A 152 -10.80 -11.19 -8.14
N GLN A 153 -9.55 -10.77 -8.02
CA GLN A 153 -8.56 -11.41 -7.15
C GLN A 153 -8.32 -10.53 -5.92
N VAL A 154 -8.11 -11.16 -4.76
CA VAL A 154 -7.96 -10.44 -3.49
C VAL A 154 -6.66 -10.77 -2.78
N PHE A 155 -6.10 -9.76 -2.12
CA PHE A 155 -4.89 -9.87 -1.31
C PHE A 155 -5.05 -9.04 -0.03
N SER A 156 -4.77 -9.62 1.14
CA SER A 156 -4.82 -8.90 2.40
C SER A 156 -3.43 -8.38 2.76
N LEU A 157 -3.32 -7.13 3.19
CA LEU A 157 -2.11 -6.56 3.76
C LEU A 157 -2.23 -6.54 5.29
N SER A 158 -1.35 -7.26 5.96
CA SER A 158 -1.13 -7.17 7.40
C SER A 158 -0.52 -5.82 7.79
N VAL A 159 -0.52 -5.49 9.08
CA VAL A 159 0.10 -4.27 9.61
C VAL A 159 1.59 -4.17 9.22
N THR A 160 2.31 -5.28 9.24
CA THR A 160 3.74 -5.33 8.85
C THR A 160 3.94 -5.08 7.35
N GLU A 161 3.09 -5.64 6.49
CA GLU A 161 3.16 -5.42 5.04
C GLU A 161 2.78 -3.99 4.66
N ILE A 162 1.82 -3.39 5.40
CA ILE A 162 1.53 -1.96 5.30
C ILE A 162 2.76 -1.13 5.68
N GLY A 163 3.48 -1.52 6.74
CA GLY A 163 4.74 -0.87 7.13
C GLY A 163 5.76 -0.83 5.99
N ASN A 164 5.96 -1.95 5.29
CA ASN A 164 6.83 -2.01 4.11
C ASN A 164 6.41 -1.03 3.00
N LEU A 165 5.10 -0.91 2.74
CA LEU A 165 4.60 0.03 1.73
C LEU A 165 4.77 1.48 2.14
N ILE A 166 4.53 1.81 3.42
CA ILE A 166 4.70 3.17 3.94
C ILE A 166 6.16 3.62 3.83
N SER A 167 7.11 2.72 4.07
CA SER A 167 8.54 3.01 4.00
C SER A 167 9.15 2.87 2.60
N LEU A 168 8.36 2.55 1.58
CA LEU A 168 8.87 2.27 0.24
C LEU A 168 9.40 3.55 -0.42
N GLY A 169 10.70 3.57 -0.75
CA GLY A 169 11.31 4.65 -1.49
C GLY A 169 10.91 4.66 -2.96
N ALA A 170 11.13 5.79 -3.64
CA ALA A 170 10.67 6.00 -5.02
C ALA A 170 11.28 5.06 -6.08
N LYS A 171 12.32 4.31 -5.74
CA LYS A 171 12.98 3.32 -6.61
C LYS A 171 12.99 1.92 -6.00
N ASP A 172 12.42 1.77 -4.82
CA ASP A 172 12.46 0.52 -4.08
C ASP A 172 11.33 -0.39 -4.54
N SER A 173 11.47 -1.67 -4.26
CA SER A 173 10.50 -2.69 -4.61
C SER A 173 10.24 -3.59 -3.42
N CYS A 174 9.03 -4.11 -3.31
CA CYS A 174 8.69 -5.13 -2.34
C CYS A 174 7.77 -6.21 -2.93
N GLU A 175 7.84 -7.39 -2.34
CA GLU A 175 7.08 -8.56 -2.77
C GLU A 175 6.54 -9.29 -1.54
N PHE A 176 5.26 -9.69 -1.60
CA PHE A 176 4.57 -10.38 -0.53
C PHE A 176 4.01 -11.71 -1.03
N PHE A 177 4.17 -12.76 -0.23
CA PHE A 177 3.78 -14.13 -0.57
C PHE A 177 2.75 -14.65 0.43
N HIS A 178 1.55 -14.96 -0.06
CA HIS A 178 0.48 -15.53 0.77
C HIS A 178 0.12 -16.93 0.27
N ASP A 179 0.03 -17.85 1.22
CA ASP A 179 -0.62 -19.15 1.06
C ASP A 179 -1.83 -19.20 2.01
N PRO A 180 -3.07 -19.06 1.50
CA PRO A 180 -4.28 -19.07 2.32
C PRO A 180 -4.48 -20.36 3.13
N PHE A 181 -3.82 -21.45 2.75
CA PHE A 181 -3.91 -22.76 3.38
C PHE A 181 -2.61 -23.15 4.10
N LYS A 182 -1.72 -22.20 4.38
CA LYS A 182 -0.51 -22.45 5.18
C LYS A 182 -0.88 -23.11 6.51
N GLY A 183 -0.24 -24.23 6.83
CA GLY A 183 -0.51 -25.03 8.03
C GLY A 183 -1.78 -25.87 7.97
N LYS A 184 -2.43 -26.00 6.80
CA LYS A 184 -3.64 -26.81 6.58
C LYS A 184 -3.38 -27.87 5.50
N SER A 185 -4.37 -28.74 5.25
CA SER A 185 -4.27 -29.87 4.32
C SER A 185 -3.94 -29.47 2.87
N ASP A 186 -4.36 -28.29 2.42
CA ASP A 186 -4.16 -27.80 1.05
C ASP A 186 -3.00 -26.80 0.92
N GLU A 187 -2.07 -26.80 1.88
CA GLU A 187 -0.85 -25.98 1.82
C GLU A 187 -0.09 -26.17 0.49
N GLY A 188 0.41 -25.08 -0.07
CA GLY A 188 1.17 -25.04 -1.32
C GLY A 188 0.33 -25.21 -2.60
N ARG A 189 -0.99 -25.44 -2.48
CA ARG A 189 -1.90 -25.57 -3.63
C ARG A 189 -2.45 -24.24 -4.12
N VAL A 190 -2.51 -23.23 -3.24
CA VAL A 190 -2.88 -21.85 -3.59
C VAL A 190 -1.77 -20.90 -3.17
N ARG A 191 -1.30 -20.08 -4.11
CA ARG A 191 -0.24 -19.11 -3.89
C ARG A 191 -0.67 -17.76 -4.47
N LYS A 192 -0.50 -16.72 -3.68
CA LYS A 192 -0.69 -15.33 -4.11
C LYS A 192 0.60 -14.56 -3.93
N VAL A 193 0.95 -13.79 -4.94
CA VAL A 193 2.15 -12.96 -4.95
C VAL A 193 1.75 -11.55 -5.32
N LEU A 194 1.95 -10.61 -4.41
CA LEU A 194 1.78 -9.19 -4.68
C LEU A 194 3.16 -8.55 -4.84
N LYS A 195 3.42 -7.99 -6.01
CA LYS A 195 4.62 -7.20 -6.31
C LYS A 195 4.27 -5.73 -6.38
N VAL A 196 5.10 -4.89 -5.76
CA VAL A 196 5.05 -3.44 -5.87
C VAL A 196 6.44 -2.95 -6.27
N GLU A 197 6.54 -2.38 -7.47
CA GLU A 197 7.81 -2.00 -8.10
C GLU A 197 7.65 -0.62 -8.78
N PRO A 198 8.73 0.16 -8.95
CA PRO A 198 8.66 1.47 -9.59
C PRO A 198 8.35 1.34 -11.08
N LEU A 199 7.64 2.32 -11.63
CA LEU A 199 7.43 2.41 -13.08
C LEU A 199 8.75 2.78 -13.79
N PRO A 200 9.00 2.30 -15.02
CA PRO A 200 10.24 2.58 -15.75
C PRO A 200 10.52 4.07 -15.99
N ASP A 201 9.47 4.89 -16.05
CA ASP A 201 9.55 6.34 -16.24
C ASP A 201 9.67 7.13 -14.90
N GLY A 202 9.66 6.43 -13.76
CA GLY A 202 9.72 7.03 -12.42
C GLY A 202 8.46 7.81 -12.03
N SER A 203 7.36 7.69 -12.78
CA SER A 203 6.11 8.44 -12.54
C SER A 203 5.24 7.88 -11.41
N GLY A 204 5.64 6.75 -10.82
CA GLY A 204 4.90 6.06 -9.77
C GLY A 204 5.37 4.62 -9.59
N HIS A 205 4.46 3.75 -9.17
CA HIS A 205 4.69 2.32 -8.99
C HIS A 205 3.67 1.53 -9.81
N PHE A 206 3.85 0.22 -9.91
CA PHE A 206 2.78 -0.67 -10.30
C PHE A 206 2.54 -1.71 -9.23
N PHE A 207 1.31 -2.19 -9.18
CA PHE A 207 0.91 -3.30 -8.33
C PHE A 207 0.59 -4.46 -9.27
N ASN A 208 1.21 -5.61 -9.04
CA ASN A 208 0.92 -6.82 -9.79
C ASN A 208 0.57 -7.96 -8.83
N LEU A 209 -0.68 -8.43 -8.89
CA LEU A 209 -1.15 -9.57 -8.12
C LEU A 209 -1.20 -10.80 -9.01
N SER A 210 -0.35 -11.78 -8.73
CA SER A 210 -0.35 -13.10 -9.37
C SER A 210 -0.98 -14.13 -8.43
N VAL A 211 -1.99 -14.86 -8.90
CA VAL A 211 -2.72 -15.90 -8.14
C VAL A 211 -2.64 -17.21 -8.89
N GLN A 212 -2.03 -18.19 -8.26
CA GLN A 212 -1.98 -19.58 -8.70
C GLN A 212 -2.83 -20.43 -7.77
N ASN A 213 -3.84 -21.10 -8.30
CA ASN A 213 -4.69 -22.03 -7.57
C ASN A 213 -4.80 -23.34 -8.34
N LYS A 214 -4.03 -24.34 -7.89
CA LYS A 214 -3.97 -25.68 -8.47
C LYS A 214 -5.24 -26.51 -8.24
N LEU A 215 -6.13 -26.08 -7.34
CA LEU A 215 -7.40 -26.77 -7.07
C LEU A 215 -8.38 -26.63 -8.22
N ILE A 216 -8.36 -25.47 -8.85
CA ILE A 216 -9.30 -25.07 -9.92
C ILE A 216 -8.58 -24.75 -11.23
N ASN A 217 -7.28 -25.11 -11.35
CA ASN A 217 -6.42 -24.79 -12.48
C ASN A 217 -6.46 -23.31 -12.89
N LEU A 218 -6.41 -22.41 -11.91
CA LEU A 218 -6.39 -20.96 -12.13
C LEU A 218 -4.95 -20.45 -12.01
N ASP A 219 -4.49 -19.72 -13.03
CA ASP A 219 -3.25 -18.97 -13.03
C ASP A 219 -3.54 -17.60 -13.65
N GLU A 220 -3.73 -16.59 -12.80
CA GLU A 220 -4.10 -15.23 -13.22
C GLU A 220 -3.11 -14.21 -12.67
N SER A 221 -2.81 -13.17 -13.45
CA SER A 221 -2.03 -12.02 -12.99
C SER A 221 -2.72 -10.72 -13.40
N ILE A 222 -2.96 -9.84 -12.43
CA ILE A 222 -3.59 -8.53 -12.65
C ILE A 222 -2.59 -7.43 -12.32
N TYR A 223 -2.26 -6.64 -13.34
CA TYR A 223 -1.34 -5.51 -13.28
C TYR A 223 -2.11 -4.19 -13.28
N ILE A 224 -1.73 -3.25 -12.42
CA ILE A 224 -2.26 -1.88 -12.42
C ILE A 224 -1.15 -0.86 -12.12
N PRO A 225 -0.95 0.15 -13.00
CA PRO A 225 -0.04 1.25 -12.72
C PRO A 225 -0.69 2.23 -11.74
N ILE A 226 0.08 2.72 -10.78
CA ILE A 226 -0.31 3.67 -9.74
C ILE A 226 0.61 4.88 -9.86
N THR A 227 0.03 6.04 -10.19
CA THR A 227 0.80 7.29 -10.29
C THR A 227 1.34 7.70 -8.92
N LYS A 228 2.38 8.55 -8.92
CA LYS A 228 2.93 9.13 -7.69
C LYS A 228 1.87 9.80 -6.81
N ALA A 229 0.89 10.47 -7.42
CA ALA A 229 -0.21 11.12 -6.69
C ALA A 229 -1.15 10.10 -6.03
N GLU A 230 -1.57 9.07 -6.76
CA GLU A 230 -2.40 7.99 -6.21
C GLU A 230 -1.65 7.23 -5.11
N PHE A 231 -0.35 6.99 -5.29
CA PHE A 231 0.49 6.34 -4.29
C PHE A 231 0.59 7.18 -3.01
N ALA A 232 0.75 8.50 -3.13
CA ALA A 232 0.76 9.39 -1.97
C ALA A 232 -0.55 9.33 -1.16
N VAL A 233 -1.70 9.16 -1.82
CA VAL A 233 -2.99 8.94 -1.15
C VAL A 233 -2.99 7.62 -0.37
N PHE A 234 -2.48 6.53 -0.97
CA PHE A 234 -2.34 5.26 -0.25
C PHE A 234 -1.46 5.39 0.99
N ILE A 235 -0.28 6.01 0.86
CA ILE A 235 0.64 6.21 1.98
C ILE A 235 -0.02 7.03 3.09
N SER A 236 -0.74 8.09 2.75
CA SER A 236 -1.47 8.90 3.74
C SER A 236 -2.56 8.08 4.46
N ALA A 237 -3.38 7.34 3.70
CA ALA A 237 -4.43 6.50 4.26
C ALA A 237 -3.88 5.36 5.15
N PHE A 238 -2.77 4.75 4.73
CA PHE A 238 -2.10 3.68 5.46
C PHE A 238 -1.50 4.17 6.78
N ASN A 239 -0.82 5.33 6.77
CA ASN A 239 -0.34 5.94 8.01
C ASN A 239 -1.50 6.25 8.97
N TYR A 240 -2.60 6.77 8.45
CA TYR A 240 -3.77 7.11 9.27
C TYR A 240 -4.44 5.88 9.89
N ILE A 241 -4.62 4.80 9.11
CA ILE A 241 -5.37 3.63 9.58
C ILE A 241 -4.54 2.72 10.49
N LEU A 242 -3.20 2.76 10.43
CA LEU A 242 -2.33 1.83 11.16
C LEU A 242 -2.66 1.72 12.67
N PRO A 243 -2.82 2.83 13.43
CA PRO A 243 -3.17 2.75 14.85
C PRO A 243 -4.58 2.17 15.09
N TYR A 244 -5.49 2.29 14.13
CA TYR A 244 -6.82 1.71 14.22
C TYR A 244 -6.78 0.19 14.03
N LEU A 245 -5.96 -0.30 13.10
CA LEU A 245 -5.76 -1.75 12.89
C LEU A 245 -5.14 -2.42 14.11
N LEU A 246 -4.29 -1.70 14.86
CA LEU A 246 -3.70 -2.15 16.12
C LEU A 246 -4.65 -2.05 17.34
N GLY A 247 -5.82 -1.43 17.18
CA GLY A 247 -6.74 -1.16 18.28
C GLY A 247 -6.33 -0.01 19.20
N TRP A 248 -5.26 0.75 18.90
CA TRP A 248 -4.77 1.82 19.77
C TRP A 248 -5.75 2.98 19.90
N HIS A 249 -6.61 3.19 18.89
CA HIS A 249 -7.69 4.18 18.95
C HIS A 249 -8.65 3.94 20.13
N THR A 250 -8.92 2.68 20.54
CA THR A 250 -9.82 2.41 21.67
C THR A 250 -9.18 2.82 22.99
N PHE A 251 -7.86 2.62 23.11
CA PHE A 251 -7.08 3.10 24.25
C PHE A 251 -7.01 4.64 24.25
N ALA A 252 -6.66 5.26 23.13
CA ALA A 252 -6.58 6.73 23.04
C ALA A 252 -7.92 7.40 23.39
N ASN A 253 -9.05 6.84 22.92
CA ASN A 253 -10.38 7.36 23.20
C ASN A 253 -10.86 7.13 24.64
N SER A 254 -10.24 6.22 25.40
CA SER A 254 -10.57 6.01 26.82
C SER A 254 -9.83 6.97 27.76
N ILE A 255 -8.79 7.65 27.28
CA ILE A 255 -8.10 8.70 28.01
C ILE A 255 -9.00 9.94 28.02
N LYS A 256 -9.84 10.05 29.06
CA LYS A 256 -10.60 11.26 29.34
C LYS A 256 -9.78 12.15 30.27
N PRO A 257 -9.78 13.48 30.07
CA PRO A 257 -9.26 14.42 31.06
C PRO A 257 -10.26 14.52 32.21
N GLU A 258 -10.36 13.47 33.03
CA GLU A 258 -11.10 13.54 34.29
C GLU A 258 -10.19 14.26 35.29
N ALA A 259 -10.74 15.31 35.89
CA ALA A 259 -10.06 16.36 36.66
C ALA A 259 -9.01 15.86 37.66
N GLU A 260 -7.96 16.66 37.80
CA GLU A 260 -7.03 16.74 38.93
C GLU A 260 -7.70 16.41 40.28
N SER A 261 -7.82 15.14 40.64
CA SER A 261 -7.97 14.77 42.05
C SER A 261 -7.52 13.33 42.26
N ARG A 262 -6.40 13.24 43.00
CA ARG A 262 -5.92 12.08 43.75
C ARG A 262 -5.36 10.91 42.94
N ALA A 263 -4.16 11.11 42.42
CA ALA A 263 -2.97 10.51 43.01
C ALA A 263 -1.74 11.06 42.30
N ASN A 264 -0.72 11.37 43.07
CA ASN A 264 0.61 11.73 42.61
C ASN A 264 1.10 10.63 41.65
N ALA A 265 0.96 10.84 40.34
CA ALA A 265 1.42 9.90 39.32
C ALA A 265 2.93 9.96 39.33
N LYS A 266 3.54 9.13 40.18
CA LYS A 266 4.98 8.91 40.22
C LYS A 266 5.40 8.43 38.83
N SER A 267 5.93 9.36 38.04
CA SER A 267 6.71 9.03 36.86
C SER A 267 7.95 8.26 37.33
N GLY A 268 8.04 6.97 37.04
CA GLY A 268 9.31 6.28 37.15
C GLY A 268 9.21 4.79 37.49
N VAL A 269 9.70 3.97 36.55
CA VAL A 269 10.49 2.75 36.81
C VAL A 269 9.75 1.57 37.52
N GLU A 270 8.55 1.78 38.04
CA GLU A 270 7.77 0.77 38.77
C GLU A 270 7.36 -0.46 37.93
N TYR A 271 7.13 -0.26 36.62
CA TYR A 271 6.70 -1.35 35.73
C TYR A 271 7.85 -2.21 35.19
N GLU A 272 9.11 -1.84 35.44
CA GLU A 272 10.27 -2.53 34.87
C GLU A 272 10.72 -3.76 35.70
N TRP A 273 10.36 -3.82 36.99
CA TRP A 273 10.94 -4.77 37.95
C TRP A 273 10.06 -5.96 38.35
N ASN A 274 8.89 -6.14 37.72
CA ASN A 274 8.06 -7.34 37.94
C ASN A 274 8.23 -8.31 36.76
N ARG A 275 9.33 -9.08 36.75
CA ARG A 275 9.52 -10.27 35.92
C ARG A 275 9.71 -11.51 36.79
#